data_AF-A0A948I0S8-F1
#
_entry.id   AF-A0A948I0S8-F1
#
_cell.length_a   1.000
_cell.length_b   1.000
_cell.length_c   1.000
_cell.angle_alpha   90.00
_cell.angle_beta   90.00
_cell.angle_gamma   90.00
#
_symmetry.space_group_name_H-M   'P 1'
#
loop_
_entity.id
_entity.type
_entity.pdbx_description
1 polymer ?
#
loop_
_entity_poly.entity_id
_entity_poly.type
_entity_poly.pdbx_seq_one_letter_code
_entity_poly.pdbx_strand_id
1 'polypeptide(L)'
;MKRVFSHKIKVICILLAILFIVMNIVAWQRYIYGITQYKTLTLGMPAAEKAGDSTGWAPPYNRVPEESKFFVYSLGDRTMCISDDCGIGGYFVECLGGWISGYKDIGEVIDYGLGDVGFDIDTQKIITIADKDGKIVGIYPGASIKNLPYILRNHRDLVSDDDFKGCSALLPKRWNVFTSLFSR
;
A
#
# COMPACT_ATOMS: atom_id res chain seq x y z
N MET A 1 -1.15 -40.96 -35.25
CA MET A 1 -0.44 -39.65 -35.14
C MET A 1 -1.26 -38.52 -34.51
N LYS A 2 -2.52 -38.25 -34.91
CA LYS A 2 -3.35 -37.14 -34.36
C LYS A 2 -3.53 -37.12 -32.82
N ARG A 3 -3.71 -38.29 -32.17
CA ARG A 3 -3.89 -38.38 -30.70
C ARG A 3 -2.66 -37.96 -29.90
N VAL A 4 -1.46 -38.32 -30.35
CA VAL A 4 -0.20 -38.00 -29.66
C VAL A 4 0.09 -36.49 -29.76
N PHE A 5 -0.23 -35.88 -30.90
CA PHE A 5 -0.07 -34.44 -31.12
C PHE A 5 -1.01 -33.61 -30.23
N SER A 6 -2.28 -34.02 -30.12
CA SER A 6 -3.25 -33.40 -29.21
C SER A 6 -2.85 -33.52 -27.73
N HIS A 7 -2.25 -34.64 -27.33
CA HIS A 7 -1.79 -34.86 -25.95
C HIS A 7 -0.57 -33.99 -25.60
N LYS A 8 0.37 -33.80 -26.53
CA LYS A 8 1.53 -32.91 -26.35
C LYS A 8 1.09 -31.45 -26.22
N ILE A 9 0.13 -30.99 -27.03
CA ILE A 9 -0.43 -29.64 -26.95
C ILE A 9 -1.10 -29.40 -25.59
N LYS A 10 -1.89 -30.35 -25.07
CA LYS A 10 -2.52 -30.24 -23.75
C LYS A 10 -1.50 -30.08 -22.61
N VAL A 11 -0.42 -30.87 -22.64
CA VAL A 11 0.65 -30.80 -21.64
C VAL A 11 1.35 -29.44 -21.68
N ILE A 12 1.63 -28.90 -22.88
CA ILE A 12 2.23 -27.56 -23.05
C ILE A 12 1.30 -26.47 -22.50
N CYS A 13 0.00 -26.51 -22.80
CA CYS A 13 -0.95 -25.53 -22.27
C CYS A 13 -1.05 -25.57 -20.74
N ILE A 14 -1.02 -26.76 -20.13
CA ILE A 14 -1.02 -26.91 -18.66
C ILE A 14 0.26 -26.32 -18.05
N LEU A 15 1.43 -26.59 -18.63
CA LEU A 15 2.69 -26.03 -18.15
C LEU A 15 2.73 -24.50 -18.24
N LEU A 16 2.22 -23.93 -19.34
CA LEU A 16 2.11 -22.47 -19.51
C LEU A 16 1.15 -21.85 -18.48
N ALA A 17 0.02 -22.52 -18.20
CA ALA A 17 -0.91 -22.06 -17.17
C ALA A 17 -0.29 -22.09 -15.77
N ILE A 18 0.47 -23.14 -15.43
CA ILE A 18 1.19 -23.24 -14.15
C ILE A 18 2.24 -22.13 -14.04
N LEU A 19 3.04 -21.91 -15.09
CA LEU A 19 4.02 -20.82 -15.13
C LEU A 19 3.36 -19.46 -14.93
N PHE A 20 2.23 -19.22 -15.58
CA PHE A 20 1.47 -17.98 -15.41
C PHE A 20 0.98 -17.82 -13.96
N ILE A 21 0.44 -18.88 -13.36
CA ILE A 21 -0.01 -18.86 -11.95
C ILE A 21 1.18 -18.57 -11.02
N VAL A 22 2.32 -19.24 -11.18
CA VAL A 22 3.52 -19.04 -10.35
C VAL A 22 4.04 -17.61 -10.49
N MET A 23 4.13 -17.08 -11.71
CA MET A 23 4.55 -15.69 -11.94
C MET A 23 3.61 -14.69 -11.26
N ASN A 24 2.31 -14.91 -11.31
CA ASN A 24 1.33 -14.05 -10.62
C ASN A 24 1.44 -14.16 -9.10
N ILE A 25 1.68 -15.35 -8.55
CA ILE A 25 1.90 -15.54 -7.10
C ILE A 25 3.17 -14.82 -6.65
N VAL A 26 4.27 -14.98 -7.38
CA VAL A 26 5.56 -14.34 -7.06
C VAL A 26 5.45 -12.81 -7.19
N ALA A 27 4.81 -12.32 -8.26
CA ALA A 27 4.55 -10.90 -8.43
C ALA A 27 3.69 -10.36 -7.30
N TRP A 28 2.60 -11.05 -6.93
CA TRP A 28 1.72 -10.65 -5.83
C TRP A 28 2.44 -10.64 -4.48
N GLN A 29 3.24 -11.66 -4.18
CA GLN A 29 4.03 -11.72 -2.94
C GLN A 29 5.01 -10.55 -2.81
N ARG A 30 5.66 -10.11 -3.90
CA ARG A 30 6.60 -8.98 -3.87
C ARG A 30 5.97 -7.67 -3.39
N TYR A 31 4.68 -7.45 -3.64
CA TYR A 31 3.98 -6.23 -3.21
C TYR A 31 3.36 -6.34 -1.82
N ILE A 32 3.30 -7.55 -1.25
CA ILE A 32 2.70 -7.79 0.08
C ILE A 32 3.76 -7.72 1.17
N TYR A 33 5.03 -8.03 0.88
CA TYR A 33 6.08 -7.99 1.90
C TYR A 33 6.77 -6.63 1.88
N GLY A 34 6.69 -5.93 3.01
CA GLY A 34 7.46 -4.70 3.21
C GLY A 34 8.96 -5.01 3.27
N ILE A 35 9.78 -4.04 2.90
CA ILE A 35 11.23 -4.13 3.06
C ILE A 35 11.72 -3.17 4.14
N THR A 36 12.90 -3.44 4.70
CA THR A 36 13.46 -2.64 5.79
C THR A 36 14.08 -1.33 5.31
N GLN A 37 14.55 -1.29 4.06
CA GLN A 37 15.17 -0.13 3.44
C GLN A 37 14.92 -0.13 1.94
N TYR A 38 14.61 1.04 1.37
CA TYR A 38 14.54 1.28 -0.06
C TYR A 38 15.23 2.60 -0.42
N LYS A 39 16.36 2.53 -1.11
CA LYS A 39 17.19 3.71 -1.39
C LYS A 39 17.49 4.45 -0.06
N THR A 40 17.01 5.68 0.10
CA THR A 40 17.15 6.51 1.31
C THR A 40 16.06 6.25 2.37
N LEU A 41 14.94 5.63 1.99
CA LEU A 41 13.88 5.28 2.94
C LEU A 41 14.30 4.11 3.83
N THR A 42 14.12 4.24 5.14
CA THR A 42 14.42 3.21 6.14
C THR A 42 13.33 3.15 7.20
N LEU A 43 13.01 1.96 7.69
CA LEU A 43 12.06 1.84 8.82
C LEU A 43 12.54 2.65 10.03
N GLY A 44 11.59 3.24 10.75
CA GLY A 44 11.80 4.08 11.93
C GLY A 44 12.10 5.54 11.62
N MET A 45 12.36 5.91 10.37
CA MET A 45 12.53 7.32 9.99
C MET A 45 11.19 8.08 10.08
N PRO A 46 11.21 9.41 10.25
CA PRO A 46 10.00 10.22 10.17
C PRO A 46 9.36 10.11 8.79
N ALA A 47 8.04 10.05 8.77
CA ALA A 47 7.24 10.17 7.57
C ALA A 47 7.13 11.64 7.14
N ALA A 48 6.67 11.83 5.90
CA ALA A 48 6.47 13.13 5.27
C ALA A 48 5.53 14.04 6.07
N GLU A 49 4.45 13.46 6.58
CA GLU A 49 3.45 14.16 7.38
C GLU A 49 3.12 13.29 8.60
N LYS A 50 2.52 13.89 9.61
CA LYS A 50 1.83 13.23 10.71
C LYS A 50 0.67 14.11 11.17
N ALA A 51 -0.08 13.62 12.16
CA ALA A 51 -1.16 14.36 12.80
C ALA A 51 -0.76 15.81 13.11
N GLY A 52 -1.59 16.76 12.66
CA GLY A 52 -1.40 18.19 12.85
C GLY A 52 -0.49 18.89 11.83
N ASP A 53 0.29 18.16 11.04
CA ASP A 53 1.18 18.74 10.04
C ASP A 53 0.41 19.38 8.89
N SER A 54 1.01 20.40 8.26
CA SER A 54 0.47 20.99 7.04
C SER A 54 0.88 20.16 5.83
N THR A 55 -0.09 19.92 4.94
CA THR A 55 0.08 19.03 3.77
C THR A 55 0.46 19.80 2.50
N GLY A 56 0.44 21.14 2.55
CA GLY A 56 0.58 21.98 1.36
C GLY A 56 -0.66 22.04 0.45
N TRP A 57 -1.74 21.32 0.79
CA TRP A 57 -3.00 21.36 0.04
C TRP A 57 -3.91 22.51 0.48
N ALA A 58 -4.92 22.81 -0.33
CA ALA A 58 -5.96 23.77 0.04
C ALA A 58 -6.93 23.17 1.08
N PRO A 59 -7.62 24.01 1.88
CA PRO A 59 -8.69 23.55 2.76
C PRO A 59 -9.76 22.75 2.00
N PRO A 60 -10.36 21.69 2.62
CA PRO A 60 -10.22 21.29 4.03
C PRO A 60 -8.99 20.40 4.32
N TYR A 61 -8.21 20.04 3.29
CA TYR A 61 -7.13 19.07 3.40
C TYR A 61 -5.76 19.68 3.72
N ASN A 62 -5.71 20.97 4.11
CA ASN A 62 -4.47 21.71 4.35
C ASN A 62 -3.71 21.29 5.61
N ARG A 63 -4.31 20.41 6.43
CA ARG A 63 -3.71 19.78 7.60
C ARG A 63 -4.14 18.34 7.72
N VAL A 64 -3.24 17.52 8.26
CA VAL A 64 -3.55 16.13 8.63
C VAL A 64 -4.40 16.12 9.92
N PRO A 65 -5.52 15.39 9.97
CA PRO A 65 -6.37 15.30 11.17
C PRO A 65 -5.61 14.74 12.39
N GLU A 66 -5.82 15.34 13.56
CA GLU A 66 -5.14 15.00 14.82
C GLU A 66 -5.51 13.59 15.32
N GLU A 67 -6.70 13.11 14.94
CA GLU A 67 -7.24 11.80 15.29
C GLU A 67 -6.69 10.65 14.46
N SER A 68 -5.88 10.94 13.44
CA SER A 68 -5.31 9.92 12.53
C SER A 68 -4.38 8.96 13.29
N LYS A 69 -4.64 7.66 13.16
CA LYS A 69 -3.98 6.58 13.90
C LYS A 69 -2.75 6.01 13.19
N PHE A 70 -2.69 6.19 11.88
CA PHE A 70 -1.57 5.81 11.03
C PHE A 70 -1.60 6.63 9.74
N PHE A 71 -0.49 6.64 9.01
CA PHE A 71 -0.35 7.46 7.81
C PHE A 71 0.16 6.63 6.64
N VAL A 72 -0.40 6.90 5.46
CA VAL A 72 -0.06 6.22 4.21
C VAL A 72 0.41 7.25 3.20
N TYR A 73 1.61 7.07 2.67
CA TYR A 73 2.13 7.92 1.60
C TYR A 73 2.32 7.10 0.34
N SER A 74 1.77 7.61 -0.77
CA SER A 74 1.92 7.04 -2.09
C SER A 74 2.75 7.97 -2.97
N LEU A 75 3.97 7.56 -3.31
CA LEU A 75 4.86 8.31 -4.21
C LEU A 75 4.86 7.67 -5.60
N GLY A 76 4.72 8.49 -6.64
CA GLY A 76 4.81 8.06 -8.04
C GLY A 76 3.61 7.27 -8.56
N ASP A 77 2.52 7.22 -7.79
CA ASP A 77 1.27 6.71 -8.35
C ASP A 77 0.64 7.73 -9.31
N ARG A 78 -0.18 7.25 -10.25
CA ARG A 78 -0.62 8.04 -11.41
C ARG A 78 -1.51 9.24 -11.07
N THR A 79 -2.05 9.28 -9.86
CA THR A 79 -3.04 10.26 -9.41
C THR A 79 -2.56 10.90 -8.13
N MET A 80 -2.45 12.23 -8.13
CA MET A 80 -2.30 13.01 -6.91
C MET A 80 -3.65 13.04 -6.20
N CYS A 81 -3.70 12.69 -4.93
CA CYS A 81 -4.95 12.52 -4.20
C CYS A 81 -4.74 12.63 -2.69
N ILE A 82 -5.82 12.90 -1.95
CA ILE A 82 -5.84 12.85 -0.49
C ILE A 82 -7.09 12.11 -0.03
N SER A 83 -6.95 11.34 1.04
CA SER A 83 -8.07 10.73 1.74
C SER A 83 -8.95 9.90 0.78
N ASP A 84 -10.28 10.00 0.80
CA ASP A 84 -11.16 9.25 -0.10
C ASP A 84 -11.01 9.54 -1.60
N ASP A 85 -10.47 10.71 -1.99
CA ASP A 85 -10.13 11.02 -3.39
C ASP A 85 -9.06 10.07 -3.96
N CYS A 86 -8.35 9.33 -3.09
CA CYS A 86 -7.48 8.22 -3.50
C CYS A 86 -8.27 6.96 -3.93
N GLY A 87 -9.58 7.08 -4.12
CA GLY A 87 -10.46 6.00 -4.55
C GLY A 87 -10.57 4.93 -3.48
N ILE A 88 -10.73 3.67 -3.90
CA ILE A 88 -11.03 2.59 -2.95
C ILE A 88 -9.95 2.42 -1.88
N GLY A 89 -8.67 2.63 -2.23
CA GLY A 89 -7.57 2.56 -1.27
C GLY A 89 -7.65 3.65 -0.20
N GLY A 90 -8.13 4.84 -0.59
CA GLY A 90 -8.40 5.95 0.31
C GLY A 90 -9.52 5.68 1.30
N TYR A 91 -10.68 5.25 0.79
CA TYR A 91 -11.81 4.84 1.63
C TYR A 91 -11.41 3.78 2.68
N PHE A 92 -10.52 2.84 2.32
CA PHE A 92 -10.03 1.86 3.28
C PHE A 92 -9.18 2.47 4.39
N VAL A 93 -8.26 3.35 4.03
CA VAL A 93 -7.38 3.99 4.99
C VAL A 93 -8.19 4.84 5.97
N GLU A 94 -9.08 5.69 5.46
CA GLU A 94 -9.91 6.56 6.29
C GLU A 94 -10.83 5.77 7.22
N CYS A 95 -11.50 4.73 6.71
CA CYS A 95 -12.39 3.93 7.53
C CYS A 95 -11.63 3.33 8.72
N LEU A 96 -10.42 2.83 8.49
CA LEU A 96 -9.56 2.26 9.53
C LEU A 96 -8.94 3.31 10.46
N GLY A 97 -9.30 4.59 10.31
CA GLY A 97 -8.84 5.71 11.11
C GLY A 97 -7.47 6.25 10.72
N GLY A 98 -7.02 5.98 9.49
CA GLY A 98 -5.76 6.48 8.96
C GLY A 98 -5.91 7.67 8.03
N TRP A 99 -4.79 8.30 7.72
CA TRP A 99 -4.66 9.34 6.70
C TRP A 99 -3.90 8.81 5.49
N ILE A 100 -4.26 9.26 4.28
CA ILE A 100 -3.52 8.96 3.07
C ILE A 100 -3.28 10.22 2.23
N SER A 101 -2.05 10.35 1.74
CA SER A 101 -1.70 11.35 0.74
C SER A 101 -0.90 10.71 -0.40
N GLY A 102 -1.33 11.00 -1.62
CA GLY A 102 -0.75 10.53 -2.87
C GLY A 102 -0.10 11.67 -3.62
N TYR A 103 1.21 11.56 -3.85
CA TYR A 103 2.01 12.56 -4.52
C TYR A 103 2.56 12.03 -5.83
N LYS A 104 2.37 12.81 -6.88
CA LYS A 104 2.93 12.57 -8.22
C LYS A 104 4.22 13.39 -8.46
N ASP A 105 4.54 14.31 -7.56
CA ASP A 105 5.76 15.11 -7.61
C ASP A 105 6.43 15.12 -6.22
N ILE A 106 7.76 15.09 -6.19
CA ILE A 106 8.63 15.09 -4.99
C ILE A 106 8.98 16.55 -4.65
N GLY A 107 8.06 17.49 -4.90
CA GLY A 107 8.26 18.89 -4.53
C GLY A 107 8.62 19.05 -3.04
N GLU A 108 9.07 20.24 -2.64
CA GLU A 108 9.68 20.59 -1.34
C GLU A 108 8.98 20.06 -0.05
N VAL A 109 7.76 19.54 -0.16
CA VAL A 109 6.99 18.92 0.92
C VAL A 109 7.50 17.51 1.27
N ILE A 110 8.02 16.73 0.32
CA ILE A 110 8.43 15.34 0.55
C ILE A 110 9.67 14.99 -0.25
N ASP A 111 10.86 15.34 0.24
CA ASP A 111 12.09 14.75 -0.26
C ASP A 111 12.70 13.86 0.83
N TYR A 112 12.41 12.56 0.75
CA TYR A 112 13.12 11.55 1.54
C TYR A 112 14.59 11.38 1.06
N GLY A 113 15.20 12.37 0.40
CA GLY A 113 16.47 12.26 -0.32
C GLY A 113 16.38 11.37 -1.56
N LEU A 114 15.17 11.17 -2.10
CA LEU A 114 14.91 10.23 -3.19
C LEU A 114 15.40 10.79 -4.53
N GLY A 115 15.35 12.12 -4.71
CA GLY A 115 15.86 12.78 -5.91
C GLY A 115 17.36 12.51 -6.14
N ASP A 116 18.16 12.61 -5.08
CA ASP A 116 19.63 12.47 -5.13
C ASP A 116 20.11 11.05 -5.47
N VAL A 117 19.24 10.04 -5.29
CA VAL A 117 19.55 8.62 -5.50
C VAL A 117 18.84 8.06 -6.74
N GLY A 118 18.46 8.94 -7.66
CA GLY A 118 17.87 8.59 -8.95
C GLY A 118 16.56 7.82 -8.80
N PHE A 119 15.69 8.24 -7.89
CA PHE A 119 14.30 7.81 -7.91
C PHE A 119 13.55 8.63 -8.96
N ASP A 120 12.92 7.94 -9.90
CA ASP A 120 12.13 8.56 -10.97
C ASP A 120 10.64 8.38 -10.67
N ILE A 121 9.97 9.47 -10.29
CA ILE A 121 8.56 9.45 -9.88
C ILE A 121 7.59 9.12 -11.01
N ASP A 122 8.00 9.28 -12.27
CA ASP A 122 7.17 8.94 -13.43
C ASP A 122 7.18 7.43 -13.71
N THR A 123 8.23 6.72 -13.31
CA THR A 123 8.42 5.29 -13.61
C THR A 123 8.44 4.38 -12.39
N GLN A 124 8.72 4.93 -11.21
CA GLN A 124 8.84 4.20 -9.96
C GLN A 124 7.73 4.59 -8.98
N LYS A 125 7.32 3.62 -8.16
CA LYS A 125 6.26 3.81 -7.18
C LYS A 125 6.68 3.31 -5.82
N ILE A 126 6.18 3.91 -4.76
CA ILE A 126 6.39 3.44 -3.40
C ILE A 126 5.13 3.74 -2.59
N ILE A 127 4.71 2.76 -1.79
CA ILE A 127 3.81 3.00 -0.65
C ILE A 127 4.63 2.93 0.63
N THR A 128 4.50 3.90 1.51
CA THR A 128 5.02 3.83 2.88
C THR A 128 3.88 3.90 3.88
N ILE A 129 4.00 3.14 4.96
CA ILE A 129 3.07 3.12 6.09
C ILE A 129 3.82 3.64 7.31
N ALA A 130 3.22 4.58 8.04
CA ALA A 130 3.76 5.11 9.27
C ALA A 130 2.78 4.95 10.44
N ASP A 131 3.31 4.76 11.65
CA ASP A 131 2.53 4.68 12.88
C ASP A 131 1.97 6.05 13.29
N LYS A 132 1.17 6.08 14.37
CA LYS A 132 0.57 7.31 14.92
C LYS A 132 1.58 8.40 15.29
N ASP A 133 2.84 8.03 15.55
CA ASP A 133 3.90 8.97 15.92
C ASP A 133 4.64 9.49 14.68
N GLY A 134 4.19 9.10 13.49
CA GLY A 134 4.77 9.48 12.20
C GLY A 134 6.06 8.72 11.89
N LYS A 135 6.31 7.54 12.47
CA LYS A 135 7.48 6.72 12.12
C LYS A 135 7.13 5.70 11.05
N ILE A 136 7.95 5.61 10.01
CA ILE A 136 7.74 4.64 8.93
C ILE A 136 7.91 3.20 9.48
N VAL A 137 6.84 2.41 9.42
CA VAL A 137 6.79 1.00 9.85
C VAL A 137 6.61 0.03 8.68
N GLY A 138 6.36 0.53 7.47
CA GLY A 138 6.31 -0.29 6.26
C GLY A 138 6.77 0.48 5.02
N ILE A 139 7.54 -0.20 4.15
CA ILE A 139 8.01 0.34 2.86
C ILE A 139 7.73 -0.69 1.78
N TYR A 140 6.99 -0.29 0.73
CA TYR A 140 6.50 -1.18 -0.32
C TYR A 140 6.83 -0.60 -1.71
N PRO A 141 8.04 -0.85 -2.23
CA PRO A 141 8.42 -0.40 -3.56
C PRO A 141 7.62 -1.10 -4.66
N GLY A 142 7.30 -0.37 -5.71
CA GLY A 142 6.47 -0.81 -6.82
C GLY A 142 4.97 -0.95 -6.48
N ALA A 143 4.58 -0.80 -5.23
CA ALA A 143 3.17 -0.80 -4.84
C ALA A 143 2.47 0.50 -5.24
N SER A 144 1.16 0.41 -5.38
CA SER A 144 0.25 1.52 -5.70
C SER A 144 -0.88 1.57 -4.68
N ILE A 145 -1.71 2.61 -4.73
CA ILE A 145 -2.86 2.77 -3.84
C ILE A 145 -3.82 1.56 -3.93
N LYS A 146 -3.89 0.91 -5.10
CA LYS A 146 -4.69 -0.31 -5.32
C LYS A 146 -4.22 -1.51 -4.49
N ASN A 147 -2.98 -1.49 -4.00
CA ASN A 147 -2.40 -2.55 -3.19
C ASN A 147 -2.67 -2.37 -1.69
N LEU A 148 -3.17 -1.20 -1.25
CA LEU A 148 -3.40 -0.88 0.16
C LEU A 148 -4.26 -1.91 0.91
N PRO A 149 -5.34 -2.47 0.34
CA PRO A 149 -6.14 -3.49 1.02
C PRO A 149 -5.38 -4.81 1.23
N TYR A 150 -4.16 -4.97 0.73
CA TYR A 150 -3.32 -6.12 1.02
C TYR A 150 -2.15 -5.74 1.91
N ILE A 151 -1.59 -4.54 1.71
CA ILE A 151 -0.51 -3.98 2.51
C ILE A 151 -0.96 -3.78 3.96
N LEU A 152 -2.09 -3.10 4.16
CA LEU A 152 -2.63 -2.77 5.49
C LEU A 152 -2.96 -4.02 6.31
N ARG A 153 -3.08 -5.19 5.67
CA ARG A 153 -3.31 -6.47 6.37
C ARG A 153 -2.14 -6.80 7.28
N ASN A 154 -0.94 -6.44 6.85
CA ASN A 154 0.30 -6.66 7.59
C ASN A 154 0.51 -5.62 8.70
N HIS A 155 -0.33 -4.60 8.74
CA HIS A 155 -0.29 -3.49 9.69
C HIS A 155 -1.57 -3.43 10.54
N ARG A 156 -2.15 -4.61 10.84
CA ARG A 156 -3.38 -4.72 11.64
C ARG A 156 -3.20 -4.18 13.06
N ASP A 157 -1.97 -4.20 13.54
CA ASP A 157 -1.52 -3.64 14.82
C ASP A 157 -1.69 -2.12 14.91
N LEU A 158 -1.74 -1.41 13.77
CA LEU A 158 -1.97 0.04 13.73
C LEU A 158 -3.45 0.43 13.84
N VAL A 159 -4.35 -0.55 13.71
CA VAL A 159 -5.80 -0.32 13.65
C VAL A 159 -6.44 -0.82 14.94
N SER A 160 -7.36 -0.06 15.52
CA SER A 160 -8.09 -0.55 16.69
C SER A 160 -9.09 -1.66 16.31
N ASP A 161 -9.46 -2.50 17.27
CA ASP A 161 -10.47 -3.55 17.03
C ASP A 161 -11.83 -2.96 16.66
N ASP A 162 -12.17 -1.79 17.22
CA ASP A 162 -13.42 -1.10 16.94
C ASP A 162 -13.47 -0.56 15.51
N ASP A 163 -12.41 0.11 15.04
CA ASP A 163 -12.33 0.59 13.64
C ASP A 163 -12.42 -0.59 12.67
N PHE A 164 -11.66 -1.65 12.94
CA PHE A 164 -11.65 -2.82 12.09
C PHE A 164 -13.03 -3.46 11.98
N LYS A 165 -13.74 -3.60 13.12
CA LYS A 165 -15.09 -4.16 13.16
C LYS A 165 -16.09 -3.24 12.44
N GLY A 166 -16.00 -1.94 12.66
CA GLY A 166 -16.80 -0.92 11.98
C GLY A 166 -16.64 -0.95 10.46
N CYS A 167 -15.42 -1.21 9.98
CA CYS A 167 -15.07 -1.24 8.56
C CYS A 167 -15.21 -2.61 7.89
N SER A 168 -15.51 -3.66 8.67
CA SER A 168 -15.47 -5.06 8.21
C SER A 168 -16.32 -5.35 6.96
N ALA A 169 -17.41 -4.61 6.75
CA ALA A 169 -18.27 -4.73 5.57
C ALA A 169 -17.61 -4.20 4.28
N LEU A 170 -16.71 -3.22 4.42
CA LEU A 170 -15.96 -2.63 3.31
C LEU A 170 -14.71 -3.46 3.02
N LEU A 171 -14.07 -4.01 4.06
CA LEU A 171 -12.81 -4.76 3.95
C LEU A 171 -12.94 -6.00 3.04
N PRO A 172 -11.89 -6.38 2.30
CA PRO A 172 -11.91 -7.58 1.48
C PRO A 172 -12.31 -8.80 2.33
N LYS A 173 -13.28 -9.60 1.88
CA LYS A 173 -13.83 -10.75 2.66
C LYS A 173 -12.77 -11.65 3.30
N ARG A 174 -11.61 -11.81 2.67
CA ARG A 174 -10.50 -12.63 3.18
C ARG A 174 -9.86 -12.06 4.45
N TRP A 175 -9.99 -10.78 4.75
CA TRP A 175 -9.52 -10.19 6.01
C TRP A 175 -10.36 -10.65 7.20
N ASN A 176 -11.68 -10.71 7.01
CA ASN A 176 -12.63 -11.12 8.04
C ASN A 176 -12.52 -12.60 8.43
N VAL A 177 -11.85 -13.43 7.60
CA VAL A 177 -11.64 -14.85 7.88
C VAL A 177 -10.41 -15.08 8.76
N PHE A 178 -9.40 -14.22 8.68
CA PHE A 178 -8.19 -14.38 9.51
C PHE A 178 -8.33 -13.73 10.89
N THR A 179 -9.26 -12.79 11.09
CA THR A 179 -9.53 -12.25 12.42
C THR A 179 -10.07 -13.30 13.39
N SER A 180 -10.83 -14.30 12.92
CA SER A 180 -11.28 -15.41 13.79
C SER A 180 -10.14 -16.30 14.32
N LEU A 181 -8.93 -16.18 13.76
CA LEU A 181 -7.74 -16.91 14.20
C LEU A 181 -6.84 -16.11 15.15
N PHE A 182 -6.98 -14.78 15.19
CA PHE A 182 -6.18 -13.89 16.04
C PHE A 182 -6.98 -13.24 17.17
N SER A 183 -8.30 -13.47 17.23
CA SER A 183 -9.10 -13.24 18.45
C SER A 183 -8.87 -14.37 19.47
N ARG A 184 -7.76 -14.29 20.20
CA ARG A 184 -7.55 -15.01 21.47
C ARG A 184 -6.82 -14.13 22.46
#